data_AF-A0ABD3SRF7-F1
#
_entry.id   AF-A0ABD3SRF7-F1
#
_cell.length_a   1.000
_cell.length_b   1.000
_cell.length_c   1.000
_cell.angle_alpha   90.00
_cell.angle_beta   90.00
_cell.angle_gamma   90.00
#
_symmetry.space_group_name_H-M   'P 1'
#
loop_
_entity.id
_entity.type
_entity.pdbx_description
1 polymer ?
#
loop_
_entity_poly.entity_id
_entity_poly.type
_entity_poly.pdbx_seq_one_letter_code
_entity_poly.pdbx_strand_id
1 'polypeptide(L)'
;MMHLSASCTALPELATSPTEAPIISEVSTGELDLSVSPAIFVRTVVLQCTKAITGSISGEELISGASKRVMHESYFLKYRNEHLEAYTHDKVNAVQNNDVERLRALLSSGHLMQASNRFGESILHTSCRRGLTDVVGFFLNEARVSPRVRDDMGRTPMHDACWLSGPPNHDIMKMLIGAAPEMLLSRDKRGHSPFDYARREYWPNWVAFLNEHRQFIVSSLVSSCLEGSHLLCPKVDTTNNGGLRIVG
;
A
#
# COMPACT_ATOMS: atom_id res chain seq x y z
N MET A 1 -14.22 -68.23 22.18
CA MET A 1 -14.08 -66.85 21.68
C MET A 1 -13.71 -66.91 20.21
N MET A 2 -14.73 -66.97 19.34
CA MET A 2 -14.69 -66.78 17.89
C MET A 2 -16.14 -66.55 17.43
N HIS A 3 -16.31 -65.70 16.40
CA HIS A 3 -17.48 -65.53 15.51
C HIS A 3 -18.77 -64.93 16.11
N LEU A 4 -19.62 -64.17 15.41
CA LEU A 4 -19.59 -63.33 14.19
C LEU A 4 -21.01 -62.70 14.12
N SER A 5 -21.09 -61.52 13.52
CA SER A 5 -22.23 -60.92 12.79
C SER A 5 -23.62 -60.78 13.42
N ALA A 6 -24.13 -59.55 13.37
CA ALA A 6 -25.49 -59.28 12.91
C ALA A 6 -25.44 -58.18 11.84
N SER A 7 -26.21 -58.40 10.79
CA SER A 7 -26.29 -57.69 9.51
C SER A 7 -27.61 -56.90 9.43
N CYS A 8 -27.76 -56.14 8.33
CA CYS A 8 -28.92 -55.37 7.83
C CYS A 8 -29.06 -53.95 8.41
N THR A 9 -29.28 -52.90 7.61
CA THR A 9 -30.07 -52.82 6.35
C THR A 9 -29.68 -51.57 5.54
N ALA A 10 -29.94 -51.62 4.23
CA ALA A 10 -29.50 -50.65 3.23
C ALA A 10 -30.52 -49.53 2.90
N LEU A 11 -29.96 -48.40 2.40
CA LEU A 11 -30.52 -47.36 1.47
C LEU A 11 -31.63 -46.40 1.96
N PRO A 12 -31.82 -45.20 1.35
CA PRO A 12 -31.22 -44.68 0.09
C PRO A 12 -30.55 -43.29 0.16
N GLU A 13 -29.76 -43.03 -0.89
CA GLU A 13 -29.22 -41.73 -1.30
C GLU A 13 -30.30 -40.66 -1.46
N LEU A 14 -30.03 -39.45 -0.95
CA LEU A 14 -30.69 -38.25 -1.44
C LEU A 14 -29.64 -37.14 -1.62
N ALA A 15 -29.43 -36.81 -2.88
CA ALA A 15 -28.58 -35.73 -3.36
C ALA A 15 -29.11 -34.37 -2.90
N THR A 16 -28.23 -33.56 -2.31
CA THR A 16 -28.32 -32.10 -2.39
C THR A 16 -26.92 -31.53 -2.48
N SER A 17 -26.57 -31.11 -3.70
CA SER A 17 -25.39 -30.33 -4.06
C SER A 17 -25.30 -29.02 -3.28
N PRO A 18 -24.15 -28.67 -2.70
CA PRO A 18 -23.76 -27.27 -2.56
C PRO A 18 -23.06 -26.86 -3.86
N THR A 19 -23.79 -26.05 -4.62
CA THR A 19 -23.37 -25.18 -5.73
C THR A 19 -21.86 -24.92 -5.76
N GLU A 20 -21.15 -25.59 -6.68
CA GLU A 20 -19.78 -25.26 -7.04
C GLU A 20 -19.75 -23.80 -7.52
N ALA A 21 -19.13 -22.93 -6.72
CA ALA A 21 -18.64 -21.67 -7.23
C ALA A 21 -17.70 -21.96 -8.41
N PRO A 22 -17.73 -21.18 -9.50
CA PRO A 22 -16.96 -21.49 -10.69
C PRO A 22 -15.48 -21.54 -10.32
N ILE A 23 -14.91 -22.73 -10.39
CA ILE A 23 -13.47 -22.96 -10.40
C ILE A 23 -12.96 -22.15 -11.59
N ILE A 24 -12.38 -20.99 -11.30
CA ILE A 24 -11.66 -20.20 -12.28
C ILE A 24 -10.52 -21.10 -12.74
N SER A 25 -10.70 -21.68 -13.93
CA SER A 25 -9.71 -22.52 -14.60
C SER A 25 -8.37 -21.81 -14.51
N GLU A 26 -7.41 -22.48 -13.88
CA GLU A 26 -6.01 -22.06 -13.80
C GLU A 26 -5.55 -21.66 -15.20
N VAL A 27 -5.39 -20.35 -15.40
CA VAL A 27 -4.63 -19.82 -16.51
C VAL A 27 -3.23 -20.39 -16.32
N SER A 28 -2.85 -21.32 -17.19
CA SER A 28 -1.53 -21.93 -17.32
C SER A 28 -0.46 -21.01 -16.78
N THR A 29 -0.02 -21.26 -15.55
CA THR A 29 1.06 -20.52 -14.93
C THR A 29 2.32 -20.98 -15.64
N GLY A 30 2.74 -20.21 -16.65
CA GLY A 30 4.15 -20.20 -17.03
C GLY A 30 4.97 -20.07 -15.74
N GLU A 31 6.01 -20.88 -15.64
CA GLU A 31 6.89 -20.92 -14.47
C GLU A 31 7.27 -19.50 -14.04
N LEU A 32 7.01 -19.16 -12.77
CA LEU A 32 7.29 -17.83 -12.25
C LEU A 32 8.81 -17.62 -12.21
N ASP A 33 9.35 -16.79 -13.09
CA ASP A 33 10.76 -16.43 -13.08
C ASP A 33 11.07 -15.54 -11.86
N LEU A 34 11.58 -16.16 -10.80
CA LEU A 34 11.98 -15.49 -9.56
C LEU A 34 13.28 -14.67 -9.70
N SER A 35 13.98 -14.76 -10.84
CA SER A 35 15.23 -14.05 -11.09
C SER A 35 15.03 -12.66 -11.72
N VAL A 36 13.80 -12.36 -12.16
CA VAL A 36 13.46 -11.06 -12.71
C VAL A 36 13.55 -9.96 -11.64
N SER A 37 13.95 -8.75 -12.05
CA SER A 37 13.92 -7.59 -11.16
C SER A 37 12.50 -7.35 -10.65
N PRO A 38 12.27 -7.22 -9.33
CA PRO A 38 10.96 -6.90 -8.79
C PRO A 38 10.41 -5.57 -9.34
N ALA A 39 11.28 -4.61 -9.69
CA ALA A 39 10.88 -3.36 -10.33
C ALA A 39 10.22 -3.58 -11.70
N ILE A 40 10.72 -4.55 -12.47
CA ILE A 40 10.10 -4.96 -13.73
C ILE A 40 8.82 -5.76 -13.45
N PHE A 41 8.85 -6.64 -12.45
CA PHE A 41 7.73 -7.53 -12.12
C PHE A 41 6.47 -6.79 -11.66
N VAL A 42 6.59 -5.65 -10.98
CA VAL A 42 5.44 -4.79 -10.64
C VAL A 42 4.61 -4.44 -11.89
N ARG A 43 5.27 -4.11 -13.00
CA ARG A 43 4.59 -3.81 -14.27
C ARG A 43 3.85 -5.04 -14.79
N THR A 44 4.50 -6.22 -14.75
CA THR A 44 3.89 -7.50 -15.15
C THR A 44 2.63 -7.79 -14.35
N VAL A 45 2.68 -7.66 -13.02
CA VAL A 45 1.55 -7.85 -12.12
C VAL A 45 0.36 -6.97 -12.53
N VAL A 46 0.60 -5.67 -12.74
CA VAL A 46 -0.48 -4.74 -13.10
C VAL A 46 -1.05 -5.07 -14.49
N LEU A 47 -0.22 -5.32 -15.49
CA LEU A 47 -0.68 -5.62 -16.84
C LEU A 47 -1.52 -6.91 -16.91
N GLN A 48 -1.13 -7.96 -16.18
CA GLN A 48 -1.82 -9.24 -16.20
C GLN A 48 -3.11 -9.25 -15.37
N CYS A 49 -3.14 -8.56 -14.22
CA CYS A 49 -4.26 -8.66 -13.29
C CYS A 49 -5.36 -7.61 -13.50
N THR A 50 -5.08 -6.50 -14.19
CA THR A 50 -6.07 -5.40 -14.34
C THR A 50 -7.31 -5.84 -15.14
N LYS A 51 -7.12 -6.63 -16.21
CA LYS A 51 -8.24 -7.12 -17.04
C LYS A 51 -9.24 -7.96 -16.25
N ALA A 52 -8.75 -8.78 -15.32
CA ALA A 52 -9.58 -9.63 -14.49
C ALA A 52 -10.38 -8.84 -13.44
N ILE A 53 -9.91 -7.64 -13.05
CA ILE A 53 -10.48 -6.89 -11.92
C ILE A 53 -11.47 -5.79 -12.38
N THR A 54 -11.16 -5.03 -13.42
CA THR A 54 -11.93 -3.80 -13.71
C THR A 54 -12.86 -3.90 -14.91
N GLY A 55 -12.60 -4.82 -15.85
CA GLY A 55 -13.27 -4.93 -17.16
C GLY A 55 -13.18 -3.68 -18.06
N SER A 56 -12.85 -2.51 -17.51
CA SER A 56 -13.08 -1.18 -18.11
C SER A 56 -11.81 -0.34 -18.22
N ILE A 57 -10.81 -0.56 -17.35
CA ILE A 57 -9.52 0.14 -17.37
C ILE A 57 -8.46 -0.87 -17.79
N SER A 58 -7.65 -0.53 -18.81
CA SER A 58 -6.51 -1.37 -19.17
C SER A 58 -5.35 -1.21 -18.17
N GLY A 59 -4.50 -2.23 -18.04
CA GLY A 59 -3.33 -2.14 -17.15
C GLY A 59 -2.37 -0.99 -17.53
N GLU A 60 -2.25 -0.67 -18.82
CA GLU A 60 -1.44 0.46 -19.30
C GLU A 60 -2.02 1.82 -18.86
N GLU A 61 -3.35 1.98 -18.93
CA GLU A 61 -4.02 3.19 -18.44
C GLU A 61 -3.85 3.34 -16.93
N LEU A 62 -3.96 2.24 -16.17
CA LEU A 62 -3.75 2.24 -14.73
C LEU A 62 -2.31 2.63 -14.36
N ILE A 63 -1.30 2.05 -15.01
CA ILE A 63 0.11 2.41 -14.81
C ILE A 63 0.35 3.88 -15.17
N SER A 64 -0.16 4.34 -16.30
CA SER A 64 0.01 5.71 -16.77
C SER A 64 -0.63 6.72 -15.81
N GLY A 65 -1.86 6.44 -15.34
CA GLY A 65 -2.58 7.25 -14.37
C GLY A 65 -1.88 7.31 -13.02
N ALA A 66 -1.51 6.17 -12.46
CA ALA A 66 -0.79 6.08 -11.18
C ALA A 66 0.60 6.76 -11.26
N SER A 67 1.35 6.55 -12.36
CA SER A 67 2.65 7.21 -12.57
C SER A 67 2.49 8.73 -12.67
N LYS A 68 1.48 9.25 -13.38
CA LYS A 68 1.21 10.69 -13.45
C LYS A 68 0.90 11.30 -12.09
N ARG A 69 0.14 10.58 -11.25
CA ARG A 69 -0.17 11.01 -9.89
C ARG A 69 1.10 11.23 -9.07
N VAL A 70 1.98 10.24 -9.02
CA VAL A 70 3.22 10.33 -8.23
C VAL A 70 4.29 11.22 -8.87
N MET A 71 4.09 11.74 -10.08
CA MET A 71 4.92 12.81 -10.64
C MET A 71 4.47 14.20 -10.19
N HIS A 72 3.20 14.38 -9.83
CA HIS A 72 2.64 15.68 -9.49
C HIS A 72 2.91 16.04 -8.03
N GLU A 73 3.35 17.28 -7.75
CA GLU A 73 3.72 17.69 -6.39
C GLU A 73 2.55 17.62 -5.40
N SER A 74 1.32 17.85 -5.87
CA SER A 74 0.12 17.79 -5.04
C SER A 74 -0.21 16.37 -4.54
N TYR A 75 0.39 15.33 -5.12
CA TYR A 75 0.26 13.98 -4.61
C TYR A 75 0.97 13.82 -3.26
N PHE A 76 2.08 14.54 -3.07
CA PHE A 76 2.87 14.48 -1.86
C PHE A 76 2.47 15.57 -0.88
N LEU A 77 2.47 15.22 0.38
CA LEU A 77 2.35 16.15 1.48
C LEU A 77 3.54 17.11 1.44
N LYS A 78 3.23 18.40 1.30
CA LYS A 78 4.23 19.47 1.24
C LYS A 78 4.94 19.58 2.58
N TYR A 79 6.27 19.53 2.56
CA TYR A 79 7.11 19.76 3.73
C TYR A 79 6.91 21.19 4.28
N ARG A 80 6.80 21.32 5.61
CA ARG A 80 6.53 22.57 6.33
C ARG A 80 7.34 22.59 7.62
N ASN A 81 7.56 23.79 8.18
CA ASN A 81 8.32 23.98 9.42
C ASN A 81 7.72 23.20 10.60
N GLU A 82 6.40 23.08 10.69
CA GLU A 82 5.74 22.26 11.72
C GLU A 82 6.20 20.78 11.70
N HIS A 83 6.52 20.23 10.53
CA HIS A 83 7.04 18.85 10.42
C HIS A 83 8.47 18.76 10.95
N LEU A 84 9.27 19.81 10.76
CA LEU A 84 10.62 19.93 11.30
C LEU A 84 10.61 20.05 12.82
N GLU A 85 9.78 20.94 13.35
CA GLU A 85 9.58 21.14 14.78
C GLU A 85 9.08 19.86 15.45
N ALA A 86 8.19 19.12 14.77
CA ALA A 86 7.73 17.82 15.24
C ALA A 86 8.81 16.73 15.22
N TYR A 87 9.93 16.89 14.52
CA TYR A 87 11.03 15.91 14.45
C TYR A 87 11.97 16.01 15.67
N THR A 88 11.38 15.91 16.86
CA THR A 88 12.07 16.03 18.15
C THR A 88 12.90 14.79 18.50
N HIS A 89 13.95 14.96 19.30
CA HIS A 89 14.74 13.85 19.84
C HIS A 89 13.91 12.78 20.56
N ASP A 90 12.90 13.18 21.35
CA ASP A 90 12.04 12.25 22.09
C ASP A 90 11.29 11.29 21.15
N LYS A 91 10.64 11.83 20.11
CA LYS A 91 9.97 11.04 19.06
C LYS A 91 10.95 10.14 18.30
N VAL A 92 12.11 10.67 17.94
CA VAL A 92 13.14 9.89 17.21
C VAL A 92 13.67 8.76 18.09
N ASN A 93 13.92 9.00 19.38
CA ASN A 93 14.38 8.00 20.34
C ASN A 93 13.32 6.90 20.55
N ALA A 94 12.04 7.28 20.67
CA ALA A 94 10.94 6.32 20.77
C ALA A 94 10.90 5.39 19.54
N VAL A 95 11.06 5.94 18.33
CA VAL A 95 11.17 5.14 17.10
C VAL A 95 12.40 4.25 17.12
N GLN A 96 13.57 4.76 17.48
CA GLN A 96 14.80 3.97 17.50
C GLN A 96 14.74 2.77 18.45
N ASN A 97 13.98 2.90 19.55
CA ASN A 97 13.79 1.87 20.56
C ASN A 97 12.54 0.99 20.33
N ASN A 98 11.82 1.17 19.21
CA ASN A 98 10.53 0.49 18.94
C ASN A 98 9.49 0.71 20.05
N ASP A 99 9.52 1.87 20.71
CA ASP A 99 8.69 2.20 21.87
C ASP A 99 7.35 2.81 21.41
N VAL A 100 6.43 1.94 20.98
CA VAL A 100 5.10 2.33 20.51
C VAL A 100 4.27 2.96 21.63
N GLU A 101 4.45 2.54 22.89
CA GLU A 101 3.72 3.13 24.03
C GLU A 101 4.13 4.59 24.26
N ARG A 102 5.43 4.90 24.16
CA ARG A 102 5.89 6.29 24.20
C ARG A 102 5.30 7.10 23.05
N LEU A 103 5.23 6.53 21.85
CA LEU A 103 4.61 7.19 20.70
C LEU A 103 3.10 7.43 20.90
N ARG A 104 2.37 6.46 21.47
CA ARG A 104 0.96 6.62 21.86
C ARG A 104 0.77 7.71 22.91
N ALA A 105 1.65 7.78 23.92
CA ALA A 105 1.61 8.82 24.93
C ALA A 105 1.86 10.22 24.33
N LEU A 106 2.82 10.35 23.40
CA LEU A 106 3.08 11.59 22.68
C LEU A 106 1.88 12.02 21.83
N LEU A 107 1.28 11.08 21.09
CA LEU A 107 0.06 11.32 20.31
C LEU A 107 -1.10 11.78 21.20
N SER A 108 -1.30 11.11 22.34
CA SER A 108 -2.36 11.44 23.32
C SER A 108 -2.16 12.80 23.97
N SER A 109 -0.91 13.27 24.04
CA SER A 109 -0.53 14.61 24.52
C SER A 109 -0.62 15.68 23.43
N GLY A 110 -1.17 15.36 22.25
CA GLY A 110 -1.38 16.31 21.15
C GLY A 110 -0.15 16.61 20.29
N HIS A 111 0.94 15.83 20.41
CA HIS A 111 2.10 16.04 19.55
C HIS A 111 1.77 15.66 18.10
N LEU A 112 2.20 16.49 17.15
CA LEU A 112 2.10 16.19 15.73
C LEU A 112 2.98 14.98 15.37
N MET A 113 2.40 13.88 14.89
CA MET A 113 3.17 12.69 14.49
C MET A 113 3.76 12.79 13.07
N GLN A 114 3.20 13.65 12.22
CA GLN A 114 3.77 13.98 10.90
C GLN A 114 5.07 14.79 11.08
N ALA A 115 6.17 14.08 11.23
CA ALA A 115 7.49 14.66 11.49
C ALA A 115 8.47 14.32 10.36
N SER A 116 9.32 15.28 10.01
CA SER A 116 10.40 15.12 9.03
C SER A 116 11.62 15.95 9.43
N ASN A 117 12.82 15.43 9.20
CA ASN A 117 14.03 16.21 9.43
C ASN A 117 14.25 17.29 8.35
N ARG A 118 15.35 18.04 8.45
CA ARG A 118 15.70 19.14 7.53
C ARG A 118 15.84 18.73 6.04
N PHE A 119 16.01 17.44 5.77
CA PHE A 119 16.12 16.88 4.42
C PHE A 119 14.76 16.36 3.91
N GLY A 120 13.67 16.62 4.63
CA GLY A 120 12.34 16.09 4.29
C GLY A 120 12.16 14.61 4.63
N GLU A 121 13.20 13.92 5.12
CA GLU A 121 13.12 12.53 5.55
C GLU A 121 12.18 12.42 6.76
N SER A 122 10.97 11.93 6.47
CA SER A 122 9.93 11.67 7.46
C SER A 122 10.29 10.56 8.44
N ILE A 123 9.69 10.59 9.62
CA ILE A 123 9.77 9.52 10.61
C ILE A 123 9.38 8.14 10.04
N LEU A 124 8.50 8.10 9.02
CA LEU A 124 8.17 6.86 8.30
C LEU A 124 9.35 6.31 7.49
N HIS A 125 10.19 7.16 6.89
CA HIS A 125 11.41 6.72 6.18
C HIS A 125 12.32 5.93 7.12
N THR A 126 12.64 6.52 8.27
CA THR A 126 13.50 5.88 9.28
C THR A 126 12.87 4.59 9.82
N SER A 127 11.56 4.57 10.05
CA SER A 127 10.85 3.38 10.55
C SER A 127 10.87 2.24 9.53
N CYS A 128 10.65 2.56 8.24
CA CYS A 128 10.69 1.60 7.14
C CYS A 128 12.10 1.04 6.94
N ARG A 129 13.12 1.90 6.90
CA ARG A 129 14.54 1.50 6.73
C ARG A 129 15.03 0.56 7.83
N ARG A 130 14.49 0.70 9.04
CA ARG A 130 14.83 -0.12 10.20
C ARG A 130 13.95 -1.38 10.33
N GLY A 131 12.93 -1.55 9.49
CA GLY A 131 12.04 -2.70 9.55
C GLY A 131 11.13 -2.72 10.78
N LEU A 132 10.81 -1.56 11.37
CA LEU A 132 10.02 -1.47 12.60
C LEU A 132 8.52 -1.59 12.33
N THR A 133 8.02 -2.82 12.14
CA THR A 133 6.63 -3.10 11.74
C THR A 133 5.62 -2.44 12.66
N ASP A 134 5.77 -2.57 13.99
CA ASP A 134 4.81 -2.04 14.96
C ASP A 134 4.75 -0.51 14.94
N VAL A 135 5.91 0.15 14.80
CA VAL A 135 6.00 1.60 14.68
C VAL A 135 5.39 2.09 13.37
N VAL A 136 5.64 1.41 12.25
CA VAL A 136 4.99 1.74 10.97
C VAL A 136 3.47 1.56 11.08
N GLY A 137 3.02 0.46 11.69
CA GLY A 137 1.61 0.18 11.95
C GLY A 137 0.96 1.26 12.80
N PHE A 138 1.60 1.67 13.90
CA PHE A 138 1.16 2.78 14.73
C PHE A 138 1.03 4.07 13.91
N PHE A 139 2.06 4.45 13.15
CA PHE A 139 2.06 5.70 12.40
C PHE A 139 0.95 5.74 11.34
N LEU A 140 0.73 4.65 10.60
CA LEU A 140 -0.27 4.60 9.53
C LEU A 140 -1.70 4.43 10.06
N ASN A 141 -1.90 3.56 11.05
CA ASN A 141 -3.23 3.12 11.46
C ASN A 141 -3.79 3.92 12.64
N GLU A 142 -2.95 4.28 13.61
CA GLU A 142 -3.38 4.99 14.83
C GLU A 142 -3.17 6.50 14.69
N ALA A 143 -1.95 6.91 14.36
CA ALA A 143 -1.58 8.33 14.27
C ALA A 143 -1.97 9.00 12.94
N ARG A 144 -2.43 8.21 11.95
CA ARG A 144 -2.85 8.67 10.62
C ARG A 144 -1.79 9.54 9.92
N VAL A 145 -0.52 9.22 10.12
CA VAL A 145 0.62 9.84 9.44
C VAL A 145 0.53 9.50 7.96
N SER A 146 0.60 10.52 7.11
CA SER A 146 0.55 10.33 5.67
C SER A 146 1.87 9.73 5.17
N PRO A 147 1.83 8.59 4.46
CA PRO A 147 3.02 8.02 3.83
C PRO A 147 3.35 8.69 2.50
N ARG A 148 2.49 9.59 1.99
CA ARG A 148 2.65 10.33 0.73
C ARG A 148 3.66 11.47 0.92
N VAL A 149 4.87 11.13 1.32
CA VAL A 149 5.97 12.06 1.55
C VAL A 149 7.16 11.66 0.69
N ARG A 150 8.01 12.64 0.40
CA ARG A 150 9.31 12.41 -0.24
C ARG A 150 10.38 13.23 0.44
N ASP A 151 11.58 12.67 0.54
CA ASP A 151 12.75 13.40 1.00
C ASP A 151 13.33 14.32 -0.10
N ASP A 152 14.43 15.00 0.19
CA ASP A 152 15.15 15.89 -0.72
C ASP A 152 15.76 15.17 -1.94
N MET A 153 15.88 13.84 -1.92
CA MET A 153 16.27 13.00 -3.04
C MET A 153 15.06 12.45 -3.81
N GLY A 154 13.84 12.80 -3.41
CA GLY A 154 12.61 12.30 -4.02
C GLY A 154 12.27 10.86 -3.62
N ARG A 155 12.97 10.29 -2.63
CA ARG A 155 12.69 8.95 -2.12
C ARG A 155 11.45 8.99 -1.23
N THR A 156 10.66 7.94 -1.30
CA THR A 156 9.46 7.71 -0.49
C THR A 156 9.74 6.68 0.60
N PRO A 157 8.88 6.53 1.61
CA PRO A 157 9.05 5.47 2.62
C PRO A 157 9.15 4.05 2.01
N MET A 158 8.54 3.81 0.84
CA MET A 158 8.68 2.53 0.13
C MET A 158 10.11 2.28 -0.38
N HIS A 159 10.85 3.31 -0.78
CA HIS A 159 12.26 3.16 -1.17
C HIS A 159 13.09 2.64 0.01
N ASP A 160 12.85 3.19 1.20
CA ASP A 160 13.53 2.76 2.42
C ASP A 160 13.09 1.38 2.89
N ALA A 161 11.83 1.00 2.68
CA ALA A 161 11.34 -0.37 2.92
C ALA A 161 11.98 -1.42 2.00
N CYS A 162 12.50 -1.01 0.83
CA CYS A 162 13.24 -1.90 -0.07
C CYS A 162 14.76 -1.90 0.18
N TRP A 163 15.30 -0.91 0.90
CA TRP A 163 16.73 -0.74 1.12
C TRP A 163 17.26 -1.47 2.38
N LEU A 164 16.45 -2.31 3.04
CA LEU A 164 16.90 -3.03 4.25
C LEU A 164 18.16 -3.86 4.00
N SER A 165 19.01 -3.92 5.02
CA SER A 165 20.21 -4.77 5.02
C SER A 165 19.91 -6.26 5.25
N GLY A 166 18.70 -6.61 5.66
CA GLY A 166 18.24 -7.98 5.93
C GLY A 166 17.05 -8.38 5.05
N PRO A 167 16.36 -9.48 5.38
CA PRO A 167 15.25 -9.98 4.57
C PRO A 167 14.12 -8.96 4.44
N PRO A 168 13.36 -8.99 3.32
CA PRO A 168 12.22 -8.11 3.11
C PRO A 168 11.22 -8.16 4.25
N ASN A 169 10.74 -7.00 4.67
CA ASN A 169 9.61 -6.89 5.57
C ASN A 169 8.33 -6.67 4.74
N HIS A 170 7.68 -7.78 4.38
CA HIS A 170 6.47 -7.78 3.56
C HIS A 170 5.29 -7.09 4.24
N ASP A 171 5.21 -7.10 5.59
CA ASP A 171 4.13 -6.43 6.33
C ASP A 171 4.21 -4.91 6.19
N ILE A 172 5.40 -4.33 6.30
CA ILE A 172 5.62 -2.90 6.03
C ILE A 172 5.22 -2.56 4.61
N MET A 173 5.67 -3.36 3.63
CA MET A 173 5.32 -3.13 2.23
C MET A 173 3.80 -3.20 2.02
N LYS A 174 3.13 -4.20 2.60
CA LYS A 174 1.66 -4.35 2.51
C LYS A 174 0.92 -3.16 3.12
N MET A 175 1.35 -2.67 4.28
CA MET A 175 0.77 -1.47 4.91
C MET A 175 0.95 -0.22 4.05
N LEU A 176 2.16 -0.02 3.49
CA LEU A 176 2.42 1.12 2.60
C LEU A 176 1.60 1.05 1.30
N ILE A 177 1.46 -0.14 0.70
CA ILE A 177 0.62 -0.35 -0.49
C ILE A 177 -0.85 -0.07 -0.17
N GLY A 178 -1.34 -0.50 0.99
CA GLY A 178 -2.72 -0.21 1.41
C GLY A 178 -2.98 1.27 1.60
N ALA A 179 -1.99 2.04 2.05
CA ALA A 179 -2.15 3.46 2.34
C ALA A 179 -1.86 4.40 1.15
N ALA A 180 -0.96 4.02 0.24
CA ALA A 180 -0.57 4.82 -0.92
C ALA A 180 0.02 3.94 -2.04
N PRO A 181 -0.82 3.16 -2.75
CA PRO A 181 -0.38 2.13 -3.69
C PRO A 181 0.40 2.68 -4.88
N GLU A 182 0.10 3.89 -5.35
CA GLU A 182 0.78 4.48 -6.51
C GLU A 182 2.27 4.72 -6.26
N MET A 183 2.70 4.83 -5.00
CA MET A 183 4.12 5.02 -4.67
C MET A 183 5.00 3.82 -5.08
N LEU A 184 4.41 2.65 -5.34
CA LEU A 184 5.12 1.53 -5.96
C LEU A 184 5.75 1.91 -7.31
N LEU A 185 5.14 2.87 -8.01
CA LEU A 185 5.57 3.35 -9.32
C LEU A 185 6.32 4.70 -9.24
N SER A 186 6.56 5.22 -8.04
CA SER A 186 7.32 6.46 -7.86
C SER A 186 8.77 6.29 -8.28
N ARG A 187 9.39 7.36 -8.77
CA ARG A 187 10.82 7.42 -9.07
C ARG A 187 11.47 8.55 -8.30
N ASP A 188 12.59 8.25 -7.67
CA ASP A 188 13.43 9.25 -7.01
C ASP A 188 14.14 10.15 -8.06
N LYS A 189 14.94 11.13 -7.60
CA LYS A 189 15.69 12.02 -8.48
C LYS A 189 16.75 11.32 -9.34
N ARG A 190 17.12 10.07 -9.01
CA ARG A 190 18.04 9.24 -9.81
C ARG A 190 17.29 8.40 -10.84
N GLY A 191 15.95 8.47 -10.85
CA GLY A 191 15.09 7.68 -11.71
C GLY A 191 14.84 6.27 -11.19
N HIS A 192 15.23 5.95 -9.95
CA HIS A 192 15.04 4.63 -9.37
C HIS A 192 13.66 4.51 -8.70
N SER A 193 13.01 3.38 -8.92
CA SER A 193 11.82 2.95 -8.18
C SER A 193 12.19 2.36 -6.82
N PRO A 194 11.23 2.13 -5.90
CA PRO A 194 11.51 1.48 -4.63
C PRO A 194 12.28 0.15 -4.80
N PHE A 195 11.83 -0.70 -5.72
CA PHE A 195 12.43 -2.01 -5.93
C PHE A 195 13.80 -1.98 -6.62
N ASP A 196 14.21 -0.87 -7.23
CA ASP A 196 15.58 -0.73 -7.74
C ASP A 196 16.62 -0.69 -6.61
N TYR A 197 16.19 -0.40 -5.37
CA TYR A 197 17.02 -0.49 -4.16
C TYR A 197 17.00 -1.87 -3.50
N ALA A 198 16.13 -2.79 -3.95
CA ALA A 198 16.05 -4.14 -3.39
C ALA A 198 17.31 -4.94 -3.73
N ARG A 199 17.92 -5.54 -2.69
CA ARG A 199 19.09 -6.41 -2.87
C ARG A 199 18.74 -7.62 -3.74
N ARG A 200 19.65 -7.96 -4.65
CA ARG A 200 19.47 -9.05 -5.62
C ARG A 200 19.22 -10.40 -4.96
N GLU A 201 19.84 -10.65 -3.81
CA GLU A 201 19.64 -11.88 -3.02
C GLU A 201 18.19 -12.08 -2.54
N TYR A 202 17.41 -10.99 -2.44
CA TYR A 202 16.01 -11.01 -2.00
C TYR A 202 15.00 -10.76 -3.14
N TRP A 203 15.45 -10.72 -4.40
CA TRP A 203 14.53 -10.62 -5.53
C TRP A 203 13.50 -11.76 -5.55
N PRO A 204 13.86 -13.04 -5.31
CA PRO A 204 12.87 -14.12 -5.25
C PRO A 204 11.77 -13.86 -4.20
N ASN A 205 12.15 -13.35 -3.02
CA ASN A 205 11.19 -13.03 -1.96
C ASN A 205 10.23 -11.91 -2.38
N TRP A 206 10.75 -10.85 -3.01
CA TRP A 206 9.92 -9.75 -3.50
C TRP A 206 9.03 -10.17 -4.67
N VAL A 207 9.53 -10.95 -5.62
CA VAL A 207 8.73 -11.47 -6.76
C VAL A 207 7.63 -12.40 -6.25
N ALA A 208 7.93 -13.29 -5.29
CA ALA A 208 6.93 -14.13 -4.65
C ALA A 208 5.85 -13.28 -3.96
N PHE A 209 6.24 -12.29 -3.14
CA PHE A 209 5.31 -11.37 -2.50
C PHE A 209 4.41 -10.63 -3.50
N LEU A 210 5.00 -10.05 -4.55
CA LEU A 210 4.25 -9.33 -5.58
C LEU A 210 3.26 -10.26 -6.31
N ASN A 211 3.64 -11.51 -6.55
CA ASN A 211 2.77 -12.50 -7.19
C ASN A 211 1.63 -12.96 -6.27
N GLU A 212 1.92 -13.26 -5.01
CA GLU A 212 0.95 -13.68 -3.98
C GLU A 212 -0.07 -12.57 -3.69
N HIS A 213 0.36 -11.30 -3.73
CA HIS A 213 -0.49 -10.14 -3.46
C HIS A 213 -0.92 -9.36 -4.70
N ARG A 214 -0.81 -9.95 -5.89
CA ARG A 214 -1.13 -9.28 -7.16
C ARG A 214 -2.53 -8.67 -7.21
N GLN A 215 -3.52 -9.38 -6.68
CA GLN A 215 -4.91 -8.90 -6.63
C GLN A 215 -5.05 -7.69 -5.70
N PHE A 216 -4.45 -7.76 -4.52
CA PHE A 216 -4.43 -6.66 -3.56
C PHE A 216 -3.79 -5.41 -4.16
N ILE A 217 -2.61 -5.53 -4.76
CA ILE A 217 -1.88 -4.42 -5.40
C ILE A 217 -2.75 -3.73 -6.44
N VAL A 218 -3.33 -4.50 -7.37
CA VAL A 218 -4.14 -3.92 -8.45
C VAL A 218 -5.45 -3.34 -7.93
N SER A 219 -6.13 -4.00 -7.00
CA SER A 219 -7.36 -3.48 -6.39
C SER A 219 -7.13 -2.14 -5.67
N SER A 220 -6.01 -1.99 -4.97
CA SER A 220 -5.62 -0.76 -4.28
C SER A 220 -5.31 0.36 -5.28
N LEU A 221 -4.56 0.07 -6.35
CA LEU A 221 -4.28 1.04 -7.41
C LEU A 221 -5.56 1.53 -8.10
N VAL A 222 -6.47 0.61 -8.44
CA VAL A 222 -7.75 0.94 -9.08
C VAL A 222 -8.59 1.82 -8.16
N SER A 223 -8.76 1.44 -6.90
CA SER A 223 -9.57 2.18 -5.93
C SER A 223 -9.05 3.60 -5.74
N SER A 224 -7.73 3.76 -5.56
CA SER A 224 -7.11 5.10 -5.40
C SER A 224 -7.25 5.97 -6.66
N CYS A 225 -7.14 5.37 -7.86
CA CYS A 225 -7.31 6.11 -9.11
C CYS A 225 -8.76 6.55 -9.34
N LEU A 226 -9.75 5.72 -8.96
CA LEU A 226 -11.18 6.05 -9.08
C LEU A 226 -11.60 7.12 -8.07
N GLU A 227 -11.24 6.98 -6.79
CA GLU A 227 -11.54 7.99 -5.76
C GLU A 227 -10.95 9.36 -6.11
N GLY A 228 -9.74 9.35 -6.66
CA GLY A 228 -9.07 10.55 -7.06
C GLY A 228 -9.61 11.22 -8.34
N SER A 229 -10.49 10.55 -9.10
CA SER A 229 -11.19 11.16 -10.25
C SER A 229 -12.35 12.06 -9.80
N HIS A 230 -12.96 11.79 -8.63
CA HIS A 230 -14.01 12.63 -8.05
C HIS A 230 -13.48 13.95 -7.48
N LEU A 231 -12.19 14.04 -7.12
CA LEU A 231 -11.57 15.25 -6.57
C LEU A 231 -11.06 16.24 -7.64
N LEU A 232 -11.23 15.93 -8.94
CA LEU A 232 -10.87 16.81 -10.06
C LEU A 232 -12.08 17.49 -10.71
N CYS A 233 -13.30 17.29 -10.20
CA CYS A 233 -14.44 18.13 -10.55
C CYS A 233 -14.65 19.17 -9.43
N PRO A 234 -14.30 20.46 -9.65
CA PRO A 234 -14.83 21.51 -8.80
C PRO A 234 -16.35 21.50 -9.06
N LYS A 235 -17.14 21.10 -8.06
CA LYS A 235 -18.54 21.49 -8.04
C LYS A 235 -18.55 23.01 -7.89
N VAL A 236 -18.72 23.69 -9.02
CA VAL A 236 -19.09 25.09 -9.07
C VAL A 236 -20.52 25.14 -8.51
N ASP A 237 -20.64 25.39 -7.21
CA ASP A 237 -21.91 25.80 -6.62
C ASP A 237 -22.22 27.23 -7.10
N THR A 238 -22.73 27.31 -8.33
CA THR A 238 -23.47 28.48 -8.80
C THR A 238 -24.95 28.19 -8.59
N THR A 239 -25.42 28.38 -7.36
CA THR A 239 -26.78 28.87 -7.16
C THR A 239 -26.70 30.26 -6.57
N ASN A 240 -26.45 31.18 -7.50
CA ASN A 240 -27.02 32.50 -7.47
C ASN A 240 -28.52 32.34 -7.20
N ASN A 241 -29.00 32.78 -6.04
CA ASN A 241 -30.37 33.24 -5.96
C ASN A 241 -30.40 34.56 -5.22
N GLY A 242 -30.61 35.60 -6.03
CA GLY A 242 -30.91 36.95 -5.59
C GLY A 242 -32.13 36.96 -4.67
N GLY A 243 -32.17 37.99 -3.83
CA GLY A 243 -33.00 38.03 -2.65
C GLY A 243 -34.50 38.12 -2.90
N LEU A 244 -35.22 38.06 -1.78
CA LEU A 244 -36.45 38.81 -1.61
C LEU A 244 -36.48 39.32 -0.16
N ARG A 245 -36.40 40.64 -0.02
CA ARG A 245 -36.96 41.35 1.14
C ARG A 245 -38.46 41.05 1.19
N ILE A 246 -38.97 40.67 2.36
CA ILE A 246 -40.30 41.11 2.81
C ILE A 246 -40.18 41.53 4.27
N VAL A 247 -40.61 42.78 4.48
CA VAL A 247 -40.88 43.48 5.73
C VAL A 247 -42.14 42.93 6.37
N GLY A 248 -42.16 42.87 7.70
CA GLY A 248 -43.31 42.54 8.55
C GLY A 248 -42.85 42.30 9.98
#